data_AF-A0A975P4E3-F1
#
_entry.id   AF-A0A975P4E3-F1
#
_cell.length_a   1.000
_cell.length_b   1.000
_cell.length_c   1.000
_cell.angle_alpha   90.00
_cell.angle_beta   90.00
_cell.angle_gamma   90.00
#
_symmetry.space_group_name_H-M   'P 1'
#
loop_
_entity.id
_entity.type
_entity.pdbx_description
1 polymer ?
#
loop_
_entity_poly.entity_id
_entity_poly.type
_entity_poly.pdbx_seq_one_letter_code
_entity_poly.pdbx_strand_id
1 'polypeptide(L)'
;MPARLPCTQATTPTKAATHQTPAPRPAPIQDNVLAELMRNHRVLLCEAIRILGSRDRAEDVLQDAALRCLTSGAPDTAKEPRHYARRMVRNLALDHLRRDKKAAAHAGDETLIPACPAQDPEQRLAGKQALHLLAGALCAMPDRSRELFLRHRLRDAPQKQLATDFGLSPARVNTLIAEAHQRAVCATEAARGG
;
A
#
# COMPACT_ATOMS: atom_id res chain seq x y z
N MET A 1 84.99 -14.65 -8.00
CA MET A 1 85.14 -14.47 -9.46
C MET A 1 84.76 -15.78 -10.13
N PRO A 2 83.90 -15.87 -11.17
CA PRO A 2 82.81 -15.03 -11.66
C PRO A 2 81.46 -15.81 -11.79
N ALA A 3 80.45 -15.13 -12.37
CA ALA A 3 79.30 -15.66 -13.13
C ALA A 3 78.00 -16.10 -12.40
N ARG A 4 76.91 -15.34 -12.57
CA ARG A 4 75.83 -15.59 -13.57
C ARG A 4 74.63 -14.62 -13.34
N LEU A 5 74.07 -14.14 -14.45
CA LEU A 5 72.85 -13.33 -14.60
C LEU A 5 71.57 -14.16 -14.24
N PRO A 6 70.34 -13.67 -14.54
CA PRO A 6 69.56 -12.63 -13.87
C PRO A 6 68.23 -13.22 -13.32
N CYS A 7 67.52 -12.53 -12.43
CA CYS A 7 66.13 -12.90 -12.14
C CYS A 7 65.26 -11.66 -11.86
N THR A 8 64.36 -11.44 -12.81
CA THR A 8 63.11 -10.68 -12.81
C THR A 8 62.59 -10.23 -11.44
N GLN A 9 62.41 -8.91 -11.25
CA GLN A 9 61.66 -8.38 -10.12
C GLN A 9 60.16 -8.58 -10.34
N ALA A 10 59.56 -9.29 -9.39
CA ALA A 10 58.15 -9.57 -9.33
C ALA A 10 57.35 -8.34 -8.88
N THR A 11 56.25 -8.17 -9.60
CA THR A 11 55.02 -7.42 -9.37
C THR A 11 54.67 -7.06 -7.92
N THR A 12 54.28 -5.81 -7.73
CA THR A 12 53.55 -5.27 -6.58
C THR A 12 52.16 -5.93 -6.42
N PRO A 13 51.73 -6.33 -5.21
CA PRO A 13 50.32 -6.55 -4.94
C PRO A 13 49.71 -5.28 -4.32
N THR A 14 49.15 -4.42 -5.16
CA THR A 14 48.20 -3.39 -4.70
C THR A 14 46.87 -4.07 -4.42
N LYS A 15 46.47 -4.07 -3.15
CA LYS A 15 45.19 -4.59 -2.63
C LYS A 15 44.01 -4.18 -3.52
N ALA A 16 43.34 -5.19 -4.09
CA ALA A 16 42.02 -5.04 -4.66
C ALA A 16 41.05 -4.60 -3.55
N ALA A 17 40.50 -3.40 -3.70
CA ALA A 17 39.45 -2.88 -2.84
C ALA A 17 38.21 -3.76 -2.98
N THR A 18 37.80 -4.36 -1.88
CA THR A 18 36.49 -4.97 -1.71
C THR A 18 35.43 -3.91 -1.99
N HIS A 19 34.76 -3.98 -3.15
CA HIS A 19 33.55 -3.23 -3.42
C HIS A 19 32.44 -3.78 -2.53
N GLN A 20 32.32 -3.23 -1.34
CA GLN A 20 31.18 -3.41 -0.47
C GLN A 20 30.00 -2.70 -1.12
N THR A 21 29.03 -3.46 -1.64
CA THR A 21 27.73 -2.95 -2.07
C THR A 21 27.11 -2.18 -0.90
N PRO A 22 26.86 -0.85 -1.01
CA PRO A 22 26.23 -0.12 0.07
C PRO A 22 24.78 -0.61 0.21
N ALA A 23 24.41 -0.98 1.43
CA ALA A 23 23.06 -1.34 1.81
C ALA A 23 22.04 -0.29 1.30
N PRO A 24 20.84 -0.69 0.85
CA PRO A 24 19.87 0.25 0.28
C PRO A 24 19.52 1.31 1.33
N ARG A 25 19.88 2.57 1.05
CA ARG A 25 19.41 3.71 1.84
C ARG A 25 17.88 3.71 1.77
N PRO A 26 17.17 3.95 2.89
CA PRO A 26 15.72 4.10 2.83
C PRO A 26 15.40 5.26 1.88
N ALA A 27 14.72 4.95 0.77
CA ALA A 27 14.35 5.92 -0.24
C ALA A 27 13.51 7.05 0.40
N PRO A 28 13.61 8.30 -0.08
CA PRO A 28 12.79 9.40 0.42
C PRO A 28 11.32 9.00 0.40
N ILE A 29 10.56 9.42 1.41
CA ILE A 29 9.19 8.95 1.67
C ILE A 29 8.27 9.14 0.44
N GLN A 30 8.58 10.10 -0.43
CA GLN A 30 7.92 10.36 -1.72
C GLN A 30 7.99 9.15 -2.67
N ASP A 31 9.17 8.55 -2.80
CA ASP A 31 9.38 7.33 -3.59
C ASP A 31 8.60 6.15 -2.99
N ASN A 32 8.47 6.11 -1.66
CA ASN A 32 7.71 5.05 -0.98
C ASN A 32 6.20 5.17 -1.23
N VAL A 33 5.63 6.39 -1.22
CA VAL A 33 4.20 6.60 -1.50
C VAL A 33 3.89 6.32 -2.97
N LEU A 34 4.72 6.83 -3.90
CA LEU A 34 4.57 6.54 -5.32
C LEU A 34 4.71 5.03 -5.59
N ALA A 35 5.70 4.37 -4.98
CA ALA A 35 5.86 2.95 -5.11
C ALA A 35 4.67 2.17 -4.53
N GLU A 36 4.08 2.61 -3.41
CA GLU A 36 2.82 2.03 -2.90
C GLU A 36 1.63 2.27 -3.83
N LEU A 37 1.54 3.45 -4.46
CA LEU A 37 0.51 3.78 -5.44
C LEU A 37 0.61 2.84 -6.66
N MET A 38 1.82 2.64 -7.19
CA MET A 38 2.08 1.74 -8.32
C MET A 38 1.84 0.28 -7.94
N ARG A 39 2.37 -0.18 -6.79
CA ARG A 39 2.17 -1.55 -6.28
C ARG A 39 0.68 -1.90 -6.10
N ASN A 40 -0.11 -0.94 -5.62
CA ASN A 40 -1.53 -1.14 -5.35
C ASN A 40 -2.46 -0.54 -6.42
N HIS A 41 -1.92 -0.18 -7.59
CA HIS A 41 -2.62 0.58 -8.63
C HIS A 41 -4.00 -0.01 -8.95
N ARG A 42 -4.08 -1.33 -9.17
CA ARG A 42 -5.35 -2.01 -9.48
C ARG A 42 -6.40 -1.87 -8.37
N VAL A 43 -5.99 -2.04 -7.12
CA VAL A 43 -6.90 -1.96 -5.96
C VAL A 43 -7.42 -0.53 -5.82
N LEU A 44 -6.55 0.45 -5.99
CA LEU A 44 -6.87 1.87 -5.93
C LEU A 44 -7.77 2.28 -7.10
N LEU A 45 -7.53 1.75 -8.30
CA LEU A 45 -8.35 1.98 -9.48
C LEU A 45 -9.77 1.42 -9.28
N CYS A 46 -9.87 0.18 -8.79
CA CYS A 46 -11.15 -0.41 -8.39
C CYS A 46 -11.90 0.44 -7.35
N GLU A 47 -11.20 0.95 -6.34
CA GLU A 47 -11.79 1.82 -5.33
C GLU A 47 -12.30 3.13 -5.94
N ALA A 48 -11.53 3.76 -6.82
CA ALA A 48 -11.93 4.97 -7.53
C ALA A 48 -13.12 4.72 -8.48
N ILE A 49 -13.16 3.61 -9.21
CA ILE A 49 -14.29 3.20 -10.06
C ILE A 49 -15.58 3.08 -9.22
N ARG A 50 -15.49 2.47 -8.02
CA ARG A 50 -16.66 2.33 -7.12
C ARG A 50 -17.17 3.67 -6.59
N ILE A 51 -16.33 4.70 -6.54
CA ILE A 51 -16.71 6.05 -6.09
C ILE A 51 -17.26 6.87 -7.26
N LEU A 52 -16.62 6.81 -8.42
CA LEU A 52 -16.90 7.68 -9.58
C LEU A 52 -17.91 7.09 -10.55
N GLY A 53 -18.10 5.76 -10.56
CA GLY A 53 -18.94 5.09 -11.56
C GLY A 53 -18.39 5.19 -12.99
N SER A 54 -17.11 5.54 -13.17
CA SER A 54 -16.47 5.64 -14.47
C SER A 54 -15.02 5.16 -14.39
N ARG A 55 -14.60 4.37 -15.37
CA ARG A 55 -13.22 3.87 -15.45
C ARG A 55 -12.25 4.96 -15.84
N ASP A 56 -12.55 5.71 -16.89
CA ASP A 56 -11.66 6.74 -17.42
C ASP A 56 -11.37 7.80 -16.34
N ARG A 57 -12.42 8.26 -15.64
CA ARG A 57 -12.27 9.20 -14.52
C ARG A 57 -11.46 8.63 -13.37
N ALA A 58 -11.54 7.32 -13.14
CA ALA A 58 -10.77 6.66 -12.10
C ALA A 58 -9.28 6.57 -12.48
N GLU A 59 -8.97 6.33 -13.76
CA GLU A 59 -7.59 6.36 -14.27
C GLU A 59 -6.99 7.76 -14.13
N ASP A 60 -7.75 8.81 -14.49
CA ASP A 60 -7.34 10.21 -14.30
C ASP A 60 -6.99 10.52 -12.84
N VAL A 61 -7.83 10.07 -11.89
CA VAL A 61 -7.57 10.27 -10.46
C VAL A 61 -6.27 9.61 -10.01
N LEU A 62 -5.96 8.42 -10.52
CA LEU A 62 -4.70 7.75 -10.19
C LEU A 62 -3.49 8.44 -10.82
N GLN A 63 -3.65 9.00 -12.03
CA GLN A 63 -2.62 9.80 -12.68
C GLN A 63 -2.36 11.10 -11.91
N ASP A 64 -3.41 11.81 -11.49
CA ASP A 64 -3.31 12.99 -10.63
C ASP A 64 -2.64 12.67 -9.29
N ALA A 65 -2.95 11.51 -8.70
CA ALA A 65 -2.29 11.04 -7.48
C ALA A 65 -0.79 10.81 -7.70
N ALA A 66 -0.39 10.18 -8.81
CA ALA A 66 1.00 9.96 -9.16
C ALA A 66 1.75 11.27 -9.42
N LEU A 67 1.12 12.20 -10.16
CA LEU A 67 1.67 13.53 -10.40
C LEU A 67 1.86 14.29 -9.09
N ARG A 68 0.88 14.27 -8.18
CA ARG A 68 1.00 14.88 -6.86
C ARG A 68 2.15 14.29 -6.06
N CYS A 69 2.39 12.98 -6.11
CA CYS A 69 3.55 12.37 -5.46
C CYS A 69 4.88 12.86 -6.04
N LEU A 70 4.94 13.14 -7.33
CA LEU A 70 6.14 13.62 -8.03
C LEU A 70 6.38 15.13 -7.83
N THR A 71 5.32 15.94 -7.74
CA THR A 71 5.42 17.40 -7.70
C THR A 71 5.31 18.00 -6.31
N SER A 72 4.53 17.36 -5.43
CA SER A 72 4.22 17.86 -4.10
C SER A 72 4.73 16.84 -3.10
N GLY A 73 5.86 17.16 -2.44
CA GLY A 73 6.42 16.28 -1.43
C GLY A 73 5.32 15.86 -0.45
N ALA A 74 5.03 14.56 -0.39
CA ALA A 74 4.06 14.02 0.56
C ALA A 74 4.46 14.51 1.96
N PRO A 75 3.51 14.96 2.80
CA PRO A 75 3.85 15.51 4.11
C PRO A 75 4.65 14.47 4.89
N ASP A 76 5.72 14.92 5.53
CA ASP A 76 6.71 14.18 6.33
C ASP A 76 6.12 13.28 7.45
N THR A 77 4.80 13.23 7.58
CA THR A 77 4.04 12.60 8.66
C THR A 77 3.42 11.25 8.28
N ALA A 78 3.57 10.76 7.05
CA ALA A 78 3.02 9.47 6.65
C ALA A 78 3.85 8.31 7.19
N LYS A 79 3.70 8.00 8.49
CA LYS A 79 4.23 6.77 9.12
C LYS A 79 3.77 5.49 8.41
N GLU A 80 2.68 5.56 7.63
CA GLU A 80 2.15 4.47 6.80
C GLU A 80 1.88 4.96 5.35
N PRO A 81 2.84 4.80 4.42
CA PRO A 81 2.72 5.30 3.04
C PRO A 81 1.55 4.67 2.27
N ARG A 82 1.25 3.39 2.53
CA ARG A 82 0.12 2.67 1.93
C ARG A 82 -1.23 3.27 2.32
N HIS A 83 -1.42 3.58 3.60
CA HIS A 83 -2.65 4.20 4.08
C HIS A 83 -2.81 5.62 3.52
N TYR A 84 -1.70 6.36 3.45
CA TYR A 84 -1.69 7.69 2.85
C TYR A 84 -2.06 7.66 1.36
N ALA A 85 -1.45 6.77 0.56
CA ALA A 85 -1.77 6.62 -0.86
C ALA A 85 -3.25 6.31 -1.10
N ARG A 86 -3.82 5.38 -0.32
CA ARG A 86 -5.24 5.05 -0.39
C ARG A 86 -6.14 6.24 -0.06
N ARG A 87 -5.82 6.96 1.03
CA ARG A 87 -6.56 8.17 1.44
C ARG A 87 -6.49 9.26 0.37
N MET A 88 -5.32 9.45 -0.24
CA MET A 88 -5.12 10.44 -1.31
C MET A 88 -5.99 10.14 -2.53
N VAL A 89 -5.97 8.90 -3.03
CA VAL A 89 -6.82 8.47 -4.17
C VAL A 89 -8.30 8.63 -3.85
N ARG A 90 -8.74 8.20 -2.65
CA ARG A 90 -10.14 8.32 -2.23
C ARG A 90 -10.59 9.79 -2.17
N ASN A 91 -9.77 10.66 -1.59
CA ASN A 91 -10.07 12.09 -1.49
C ASN A 91 -10.17 12.72 -2.89
N LEU A 92 -9.23 12.42 -3.77
CA LEU A 92 -9.27 12.86 -5.16
C LEU A 92 -10.54 12.40 -5.87
N ALA A 93 -10.89 11.10 -5.76
CA ALA A 93 -12.12 10.57 -6.34
C ALA A 93 -13.37 11.29 -5.81
N LEU A 94 -13.45 11.55 -4.50
CA LEU A 94 -14.56 12.30 -3.91
C LEU A 94 -14.61 13.75 -4.37
N ASP A 95 -13.45 14.40 -4.54
CA ASP A 95 -13.37 15.78 -5.02
C ASP A 95 -13.73 15.89 -6.51
N HIS A 96 -13.39 14.90 -7.33
CA HIS A 96 -13.89 14.76 -8.71
C HIS A 96 -15.41 14.62 -8.71
N LEU A 97 -15.96 13.69 -7.91
CA LEU A 97 -17.40 13.50 -7.80
C LEU A 97 -18.14 14.77 -7.34
N ARG A 98 -17.56 15.55 -6.43
CA ARG A 98 -18.12 16.84 -5.97
C ARG A 98 -18.11 17.91 -7.06
N ARG A 99 -17.04 18.00 -7.85
CA ARG A 99 -16.96 18.90 -9.01
C ARG A 99 -18.00 18.50 -10.06
N ASP A 100 -18.12 17.21 -10.31
CA ASP A 100 -19.08 16.67 -11.27
C ASP A 100 -20.52 16.90 -10.83
N LYS A 101 -20.86 16.73 -9.55
CA LYS A 101 -22.22 17.04 -9.05
C LYS A 101 -22.59 18.52 -9.19
N LYS A 102 -21.63 19.44 -9.11
CA LYS A 102 -21.87 20.86 -9.40
C LYS A 102 -22.15 21.10 -10.88
N ALA A 103 -21.53 20.31 -11.77
CA ALA A 103 -21.76 20.38 -13.22
C ALA A 103 -23.02 19.60 -13.68
N ALA A 104 -23.34 18.48 -13.01
CA ALA A 104 -24.38 17.52 -13.35
C ALA A 104 -25.76 17.85 -12.76
N ALA A 105 -25.93 19.00 -12.10
CA ALA A 105 -27.25 19.50 -11.68
C ALA A 105 -28.27 19.69 -12.85
N HIS A 106 -27.88 19.34 -14.08
CA HIS A 106 -28.68 19.43 -15.31
C HIS A 106 -28.86 18.10 -16.06
N ALA A 107 -28.34 16.97 -15.59
CA ALA A 107 -28.51 15.69 -16.30
C ALA A 107 -28.68 14.54 -15.30
N GLY A 108 -29.89 13.99 -15.25
CA GLY A 108 -30.17 12.74 -14.55
C GLY A 108 -29.64 11.58 -15.37
N ASP A 109 -28.63 10.89 -14.86
CA ASP A 109 -28.11 9.70 -15.53
C ASP A 109 -27.89 8.57 -14.52
N GLU A 110 -28.44 7.41 -14.84
CA GLU A 110 -28.41 6.20 -14.04
C GLU A 110 -27.08 5.49 -14.31
N THR A 111 -26.09 5.73 -13.44
CA THR A 111 -24.72 5.29 -13.70
C THR A 111 -24.54 3.81 -13.34
N LEU A 112 -24.45 2.95 -14.35
CA LEU A 112 -23.95 1.58 -14.20
C LEU A 112 -22.51 1.63 -13.68
N ILE A 113 -22.24 1.03 -12.52
CA ILE A 113 -20.88 0.97 -11.96
C ILE A 113 -20.03 0.06 -12.86
N PRO A 114 -18.97 0.57 -13.51
CA PRO A 114 -18.12 -0.21 -14.39
C PRO A 114 -17.47 -1.37 -13.64
N ALA A 115 -17.28 -2.49 -14.33
CA ALA A 115 -16.55 -3.62 -13.76
C ALA A 115 -15.09 -3.23 -13.48
N CYS A 116 -14.58 -3.71 -12.35
CA CYS A 116 -13.15 -3.66 -12.05
C CYS A 116 -12.34 -4.38 -13.15
N PRO A 117 -11.11 -3.93 -13.45
CA PRO A 117 -10.23 -4.63 -14.39
C PRO A 117 -10.08 -6.10 -14.01
N ALA A 118 -10.26 -6.98 -15.01
CA ALA A 118 -10.22 -8.42 -14.82
C ALA A 118 -8.83 -8.88 -14.33
N GLN A 119 -8.83 -9.86 -13.43
CA GLN A 119 -7.62 -10.57 -13.00
C GLN A 119 -7.44 -11.81 -13.87
N ASP A 120 -6.18 -12.14 -14.13
CA ASP A 120 -5.80 -13.44 -14.70
C ASP A 120 -6.28 -14.59 -13.78
N PRO A 121 -6.66 -15.77 -14.30
CA PRO A 121 -7.27 -16.83 -13.49
C PRO A 121 -6.33 -17.31 -12.37
N GLU A 122 -5.02 -17.33 -12.61
CA GLU A 122 -4.01 -17.64 -11.59
C GLU A 122 -4.03 -16.61 -10.46
N GLN A 123 -4.07 -15.31 -10.78
CA GLN A 123 -4.16 -14.24 -9.79
C GLN A 123 -5.49 -14.27 -9.01
N ARG A 124 -6.58 -14.71 -9.64
CA ARG A 124 -7.87 -14.91 -8.97
C ARG A 124 -7.79 -16.05 -7.97
N LEU A 125 -7.15 -17.16 -8.33
CA LEU A 125 -6.98 -18.31 -7.45
C LEU A 125 -6.08 -17.97 -6.26
N ALA A 126 -4.93 -17.35 -6.52
CA ALA A 126 -4.02 -16.87 -5.47
C ALA A 126 -4.72 -15.85 -4.55
N GLY A 127 -5.53 -14.94 -5.11
CA GLY A 127 -6.34 -14.00 -4.33
C GLY A 127 -7.37 -14.69 -3.44
N LYS A 128 -8.04 -15.74 -3.95
CA LYS A 128 -8.99 -16.54 -3.16
C LYS A 128 -8.29 -17.29 -2.01
N GLN A 129 -7.13 -17.88 -2.26
CA GLN A 129 -6.35 -18.57 -1.23
C GLN A 129 -5.86 -17.59 -0.16
N ALA A 130 -5.33 -16.44 -0.55
CA ALA A 130 -4.93 -15.38 0.39
C ALA A 130 -6.11 -14.87 1.23
N LEU A 131 -7.30 -14.72 0.62
CA LEU A 131 -8.53 -14.38 1.35
C LEU A 131 -8.94 -15.45 2.34
N HIS A 132 -8.81 -16.73 1.98
CA HIS A 132 -9.18 -17.84 2.86
C HIS A 132 -8.26 -17.91 4.10
N LEU A 133 -6.94 -17.75 3.89
CA LEU A 133 -5.96 -17.70 4.97
C LEU A 133 -6.16 -16.48 5.87
N LEU A 134 -6.43 -15.30 5.29
CA LEU A 134 -6.78 -14.11 6.05
C LEU A 134 -8.06 -14.32 6.86
N ALA A 135 -9.12 -14.87 6.28
CA ALA A 135 -10.37 -15.13 6.96
C ALA A 135 -10.18 -16.10 8.13
N GLY A 136 -9.41 -17.17 7.96
CA GLY A 136 -9.04 -18.09 9.04
C GLY A 136 -8.29 -17.39 10.17
N ALA A 137 -7.29 -16.56 9.84
CA ALA A 137 -6.53 -15.80 10.83
C ALA A 137 -7.37 -14.78 11.60
N LEU A 138 -8.33 -14.14 10.92
CA LEU A 138 -9.30 -13.23 11.55
C LEU A 138 -10.28 -13.98 12.46
N CYS A 139 -10.78 -15.15 12.04
CA CYS A 139 -11.68 -15.97 12.85
C CYS A 139 -11.03 -16.57 14.09
N ALA A 140 -9.71 -16.78 14.07
CA ALA A 140 -8.95 -17.24 15.23
C ALA A 140 -8.73 -16.13 16.30
N MET A 141 -9.12 -14.89 16.03
CA MET A 141 -9.03 -13.79 16.99
C MET A 141 -10.25 -13.73 17.91
N PRO A 142 -10.11 -13.17 19.12
CA PRO A 142 -11.25 -12.82 19.96
C PRO A 142 -12.24 -11.91 19.22
N ASP A 143 -13.54 -12.17 19.37
CA ASP A 143 -14.62 -11.45 18.69
C ASP A 143 -14.51 -9.93 18.81
N ARG A 144 -14.12 -9.46 20.00
CA ARG A 144 -13.97 -8.03 20.30
C ARG A 144 -12.87 -7.38 19.46
N SER A 145 -11.72 -8.04 19.30
CA SER A 145 -10.60 -7.53 18.49
C SER A 145 -10.93 -7.57 17.00
N ARG A 146 -11.60 -8.64 16.56
CA ARG A 146 -12.07 -8.80 15.18
C ARG A 146 -13.05 -7.69 14.79
N GLU A 147 -14.06 -7.43 15.61
CA GLU A 147 -15.07 -6.41 15.33
C GLU A 147 -14.46 -5.00 15.30
N LEU A 148 -13.59 -4.66 16.26
CA LEU A 148 -12.85 -3.39 16.25
C LEU A 148 -12.05 -3.20 14.95
N PHE A 149 -11.29 -4.23 14.55
CA PHE A 149 -10.49 -4.20 13.35
C PHE A 149 -11.35 -4.06 12.09
N LEU A 150 -12.46 -4.81 11.98
CA LEU A 150 -13.37 -4.75 10.85
C LEU A 150 -14.06 -3.39 10.75
N ARG A 151 -14.55 -2.81 11.84
CA ARG A 151 -15.13 -1.46 11.83
C ARG A 151 -14.10 -0.42 11.43
N HIS A 152 -12.89 -0.52 11.96
CA HIS A 152 -11.82 0.41 11.61
C HIS A 152 -11.42 0.29 10.12
N ARG A 153 -11.24 -0.93 9.61
CA ARG A 153 -10.72 -1.15 8.25
C ARG A 153 -11.76 -1.12 7.14
N LEU A 154 -13.00 -1.56 7.40
CA LEU A 154 -14.07 -1.61 6.40
C LEU A 154 -14.95 -0.36 6.42
N ARG A 155 -15.11 0.27 7.58
CA ARG A 155 -15.98 1.46 7.74
C ARG A 155 -15.21 2.74 8.03
N ASP A 156 -13.88 2.69 8.01
CA ASP A 156 -12.99 3.82 8.33
C ASP A 156 -13.30 4.49 9.68
N ALA A 157 -13.89 3.74 10.62
CA ALA A 157 -14.30 4.28 11.91
C ALA A 157 -13.06 4.78 12.70
N PRO A 158 -13.04 6.04 13.17
CA PRO A 158 -11.91 6.58 13.91
C PRO A 158 -11.76 5.85 15.25
N GLN A 159 -10.51 5.58 15.63
CA GLN A 159 -10.18 4.86 16.87
C GLN A 159 -10.81 5.50 18.12
N LYS A 160 -10.99 6.83 18.11
CA LYS A 160 -11.66 7.58 19.18
C LYS A 160 -13.14 7.19 19.34
N GLN A 161 -13.88 7.02 18.23
CA GLN A 161 -15.28 6.58 18.29
C GLN A 161 -15.36 5.11 18.73
N LEU A 162 -14.46 4.27 18.23
CA LEU A 162 -14.37 2.87 18.66
C LEU A 162 -14.06 2.72 20.15
N ALA A 163 -13.25 3.60 20.73
CA ALA A 163 -12.99 3.63 22.16
C ALA A 163 -14.27 3.89 22.97
N THR A 164 -15.09 4.84 22.52
CA THR A 164 -16.40 5.14 23.13
C THR A 164 -17.39 3.98 22.97
N ASP A 165 -17.55 3.45 21.76
CA ASP A 165 -18.51 2.38 21.46
C ASP A 165 -18.23 1.09 22.25
N PHE A 166 -16.95 0.77 22.47
CA PHE A 166 -16.53 -0.46 23.15
C PHE A 166 -16.16 -0.25 24.62
N GLY A 167 -16.26 0.97 25.15
CA GLY A 167 -15.90 1.30 26.53
C GLY A 167 -14.43 1.01 26.87
N LEU A 168 -13.51 1.28 25.94
CA LEU A 168 -12.08 1.02 26.07
C LEU A 168 -11.27 2.32 26.05
N SER A 169 -10.05 2.29 26.60
CA SER A 169 -9.14 3.43 26.43
C SER A 169 -8.66 3.53 24.98
N PRO A 170 -8.39 4.74 24.45
CA PRO A 170 -7.85 4.91 23.10
C PRO A 170 -6.54 4.14 22.87
N ALA A 171 -5.69 4.08 23.91
CA ALA A 171 -4.46 3.30 23.90
C ALA A 171 -4.74 1.80 23.71
N ARG A 172 -5.72 1.24 24.45
CA ARG A 172 -6.10 -0.17 24.32
C ARG A 172 -6.68 -0.49 22.95
N VAL A 173 -7.51 0.39 22.39
CA VAL A 173 -8.04 0.23 21.02
C VAL A 173 -6.92 0.22 20.00
N ASN A 174 -5.95 1.14 20.11
CA ASN A 174 -4.81 1.18 19.20
C ASN A 174 -3.99 -0.11 19.27
N THR A 175 -3.69 -0.61 20.48
CA THR A 175 -3.00 -1.90 20.65
C THR A 175 -3.74 -3.05 20.00
N LEU A 176 -5.06 -3.17 20.23
CA LEU A 176 -5.87 -4.26 19.67
C LEU A 176 -5.93 -4.18 18.13
N ILE A 177 -6.04 -2.98 17.56
CA ILE A 177 -6.02 -2.77 16.11
C ILE A 177 -4.64 -3.12 15.53
N ALA A 178 -3.55 -2.74 16.20
CA ALA A 178 -2.20 -3.05 15.77
C ALA A 178 -1.91 -4.56 15.80
N GLU A 179 -2.30 -5.25 16.88
CA GLU A 179 -2.18 -6.71 17.00
C GLU A 179 -2.99 -7.43 15.92
N ALA A 180 -4.24 -7.01 15.69
CA ALA A 180 -5.09 -7.58 14.65
C ALA A 180 -4.50 -7.33 13.25
N HIS A 181 -3.95 -6.15 13.00
CA HIS A 181 -3.29 -5.81 11.76
C HIS A 181 -2.05 -6.67 11.52
N GLN A 182 -1.20 -6.85 12.54
CA GLN A 182 0.00 -7.68 12.43
C GLN A 182 -0.36 -9.13 12.10
N ARG A 183 -1.38 -9.68 12.77
CA ARG A 183 -1.87 -11.04 12.49
C ARG A 183 -2.40 -11.18 11.06
N ALA A 184 -3.13 -10.18 10.58
CA ALA A 184 -3.62 -10.14 9.20
C ALA A 184 -2.47 -10.09 8.19
N VAL A 185 -1.43 -9.27 8.44
CA VAL A 185 -0.25 -9.19 7.57
C VAL A 185 0.50 -10.52 7.53
N CYS A 186 0.83 -11.11 8.68
CA CYS A 186 1.52 -12.40 8.73
C CYS A 186 0.75 -13.52 8.00
N ALA A 187 -0.59 -13.53 8.11
CA ALA A 187 -1.43 -14.50 7.40
C ALA A 187 -1.37 -14.31 5.86
N THR A 188 -1.30 -13.05 5.39
CA THR A 188 -1.17 -12.76 3.96
C THR A 188 0.23 -12.99 3.40
N GLU A 189 1.27 -12.83 4.21
CA GLU A 189 2.66 -13.12 3.83
C GLU A 189 2.89 -14.64 3.73
N ALA A 190 2.32 -15.41 4.65
CA ALA A 190 2.33 -16.88 4.57
C ALA A 190 1.68 -17.40 3.27
N ALA A 191 0.70 -16.66 2.73
CA ALA A 191 0.06 -16.98 1.45
C ALA A 191 0.90 -16.66 0.21
N ARG A 192 1.96 -15.85 0.33
CA ARG A 192 2.85 -15.44 -0.79
C ARG A 192 4.15 -16.24 -0.87
N GLY A 193 4.51 -16.93 0.20
CA GLY A 193 5.80 -17.63 0.34
C GLY A 193 5.75 -19.14 0.16
N GLY A 194 4.60 -19.70 -0.24
CA GLY A 194 4.43 -21.11 -0.60
C GLY A 194 4.03 -21.25 -2.06
#